data_AF-A0A7L4PQY9-F1
#
_entry.id   AF-A0A7L4PQY9-F1
#
_cell.length_a   1.000
_cell.length_b   1.000
_cell.length_c   1.000
_cell.angle_alpha   90.00
_cell.angle_beta   90.00
_cell.angle_gamma   90.00
#
_symmetry.space_group_name_H-M   'P 1'
#
loop_
_entity.id
_entity.type
_entity.pdbx_description
1 polymer ?
#
loop_
_entity_poly.entity_id
_entity_poly.type
_entity_poly.pdbx_seq_one_letter_code
_entity_poly.pdbx_strand_id
1 'polypeptide(L)' 'MKKEELLSKEIEHIDIKSFDSREIIEAFSKMAFQAKNLARASYILEKMTEDKDCSIILCLAGSIFSAGLK' A
#
# COMPACT_ATOMS: atom_id res chain seq x y z
N MET A 1 25.74 28.01 -2.24
CA MET A 1 25.67 26.71 -1.55
C MET A 1 26.32 25.67 -2.44
N LYS A 2 27.30 24.93 -1.91
CA LYS A 2 27.96 23.84 -2.67
C LYS A 2 27.06 22.61 -2.63
N LYS A 3 27.04 21.82 -3.70
CA LYS A 3 26.20 20.61 -3.83
C LYS A 3 26.43 19.60 -2.69
N GLU A 4 27.66 19.58 -2.17
CA GLU A 4 28.09 18.77 -1.02
C GLU A 4 27.32 19.11 0.27
N GLU A 5 26.98 20.38 0.49
CA GLU A 5 26.25 20.84 1.68
C GLU A 5 24.79 20.35 1.67
N LEU A 6 24.20 20.20 0.48
CA LEU A 6 22.82 19.75 0.27
C LEU A 6 22.63 18.24 0.46
N LEU A 7 23.72 17.46 0.38
CA LEU A 7 23.72 16.00 0.50
C LEU A 7 24.38 15.53 1.81
N SER A 8 24.53 16.44 2.77
CA SER A 8 25.20 16.18 4.06
C SER A 8 24.39 15.30 5.02
N LYS A 9 23.09 15.11 4.77
CA LYS A 9 22.21 14.21 5.53
C LYS A 9 21.92 12.96 4.71
N GLU A 10 22.15 11.82 5.33
CA GLU A 10 21.77 10.52 4.77
C GLU A 10 20.23 10.42 4.68
N ILE A 11 19.75 9.82 3.59
CA ILE A 11 18.32 9.57 3.41
C ILE A 11 17.96 8.33 4.23
N GLU A 12 17.16 8.52 5.27
CA GLU A 12 16.62 7.44 6.07
C GLU A 12 15.35 6.87 5.40
N HIS A 13 15.39 5.60 5.04
CA HIS A 13 14.21 4.87 4.58
C HIS A 13 13.38 4.42 5.78
N ILE A 14 12.06 4.53 5.68
CA ILE A 14 11.16 3.96 6.69
C ILE A 14 11.34 2.43 6.74
N ASP A 15 11.49 1.87 7.95
CA ASP A 15 11.38 0.43 8.14
C ASP A 15 9.91 0.03 8.04
N ILE A 16 9.49 -0.45 6.87
CA ILE A 16 8.10 -0.86 6.64
C ILE A 16 7.66 -2.04 7.52
N LYS A 17 8.61 -2.76 8.14
CA LYS A 17 8.31 -3.89 9.03
C LYS A 17 8.15 -3.47 10.48
N SER A 18 8.46 -2.22 10.83
CA SER A 18 8.36 -1.74 12.21
C SER A 18 6.91 -1.69 12.70
N PHE A 19 5.93 -1.79 11.80
CA PHE A 19 4.51 -1.73 12.09
C PHE A 19 3.72 -2.70 11.22
N ASP A 20 2.88 -3.53 11.84
CA ASP A 20 1.94 -4.40 11.15
C ASP A 20 0.55 -3.76 11.11
N SER A 21 0.11 -3.35 9.93
CA SER A 21 -1.18 -2.69 9.72
C SER A 21 -2.35 -3.67 9.56
N ARG A 22 -2.10 -4.99 9.47
CA ARG A 22 -3.14 -5.98 9.18
C ARG A 22 -4.25 -5.99 10.24
N GLU A 23 -3.90 -5.82 11.51
CA GLU A 23 -4.88 -5.77 12.60
C GLU A 23 -5.87 -4.60 12.44
N ILE A 24 -5.41 -3.46 11.92
CA ILE A 24 -6.29 -2.30 11.64
C ILE A 24 -7.27 -2.63 10.51
N ILE A 25 -6.77 -3.24 9.43
CA ILE A 25 -7.60 -3.65 8.30
C ILE A 25 -8.64 -4.69 8.72
N GLU A 26 -8.27 -5.60 9.61
CA GLU A 26 -9.22 -6.57 10.15
C GLU A 26 -10.28 -5.88 11.03
N ALA A 27 -9.91 -4.90 11.84
CA ALA A 27 -10.87 -4.10 12.60
C ALA A 27 -11.84 -3.33 11.69
N PHE A 28 -11.39 -2.85 10.52
CA PHE A 28 -12.25 -2.16 9.54
C PHE A 28 -13.41 -3.04 9.03
N SER A 29 -13.29 -4.36 9.06
CA SER A 29 -14.38 -5.28 8.70
C SER A 29 -15.63 -5.14 9.59
N LYS A 30 -15.44 -4.68 10.83
CA LYS A 30 -16.48 -4.46 11.85
C LYS A 30 -17.04 -3.03 11.83
N MET A 31 -16.52 -2.17 10.95
CA MET A 31 -16.91 -0.76 10.83
C MET A 31 -17.94 -0.55 9.71
N ALA A 32 -18.33 0.70 9.47
CA ALA A 32 -19.31 1.10 8.45
C ALA A 32 -18.66 1.81 7.25
N PHE A 33 -19.45 2.00 6.19
CA PHE A 33 -19.07 2.74 4.97
C PHE A 33 -17.80 2.19 4.29
N GLN A 34 -16.86 3.06 3.95
CA GLN A 34 -15.68 2.70 3.16
C GLN A 34 -14.67 1.85 3.92
N ALA A 35 -14.65 1.90 5.26
CA ALA A 35 -13.79 1.04 6.06
C ALA A 35 -14.11 -0.45 5.79
N LYS A 36 -15.40 -0.81 5.82
CA LYS A 36 -15.84 -2.18 5.54
C LYS A 36 -15.51 -2.62 4.11
N ASN A 37 -15.66 -1.71 3.15
CA ASN A 37 -15.33 -1.98 1.75
C ASN A 37 -13.83 -2.21 1.57
N LEU A 38 -12.99 -1.41 2.23
CA LEU A 38 -11.54 -1.54 2.20
C LEU A 38 -11.10 -2.89 2.78
N ALA A 39 -11.60 -3.27 3.96
CA ALA A 39 -11.30 -4.56 4.57
C ALA A 39 -11.67 -5.74 3.64
N ARG A 40 -12.85 -5.68 3.03
CA ARG A 40 -13.30 -6.68 2.06
C ARG A 40 -12.41 -6.72 0.81
N ALA A 41 -12.03 -5.57 0.27
CA ALA A 41 -11.17 -5.49 -0.91
C ALA A 41 -9.78 -6.08 -0.63
N SER A 42 -9.20 -5.80 0.53
CA SER A 42 -7.92 -6.38 0.96
C SER A 42 -7.96 -7.91 1.01
N TYR A 43 -9.03 -8.49 1.56
CA TYR A 43 -9.19 -9.94 1.62
C TYR A 43 -9.34 -10.59 0.23
N ILE A 44 -10.10 -9.94 -0.68
CA ILE A 44 -10.23 -10.42 -2.05
C ILE A 44 -8.87 -10.40 -2.76
N LEU A 45 -8.12 -9.31 -2.60
CA LEU A 45 -6.78 -9.19 -3.19
C LEU A 45 -5.82 -10.26 -2.63
N GLU A 46 -5.84 -10.51 -1.32
CA GLU A 46 -5.06 -11.58 -0.69
C GLU A 46 -5.42 -12.96 -1.27
N LYS A 47 -6.71 -13.26 -1.46
CA LYS A 47 -7.14 -14.52 -2.08
C LYS A 47 -6.69 -14.65 -3.54
N MET A 48 -6.72 -13.56 -4.29
CA MET A 48 -6.24 -13.55 -5.68
C MET A 48 -4.73 -13.79 -5.76
N THR A 49 -3.93 -13.30 -4.80
CA THR A 49 -2.47 -13.46 -4.81
C THR A 49 -1.98 -14.80 -4.23
N GLU A 50 -2.77 -15.41 -3.34
CA GLU A 50 -2.54 -16.76 -2.84
C GLU A 50 -2.78 -17.83 -3.93
N ASP A 51 -3.79 -17.63 -4.77
CA ASP A 51 -4.16 -18.55 -5.85
C ASP A 51 -3.15 -18.49 -7.01
N LYS A 52 -2.48 -19.61 -7.27
CA LYS A 52 -1.45 -19.72 -8.32
C LYS A 52 -2.01 -19.91 -9.72
N ASP A 53 -3.28 -20.31 -9.83
CA ASP A 53 -3.98 -20.48 -11.10
C ASP A 53 -4.78 -19.21 -11.48
N CYS A 54 -4.82 -18.21 -10.59
CA CYS A 54 -5.47 -16.93 -10.83
C CYS A 54 -4.61 -15.99 -11.70
N SER A 55 -5.21 -15.44 -12.76
CA SER A 55 -4.62 -14.35 -13.54
C SER A 55 -5.18 -13.00 -13.09
N ILE A 56 -4.30 -12.11 -12.61
CA ILE A 56 -4.67 -10.77 -12.13
C ILE A 56 -4.52 -9.74 -13.26
N ILE A 57 -5.61 -9.07 -13.61
CA ILE A 57 -5.59 -7.94 -14.55
C ILE A 57 -5.72 -6.64 -13.75
N LEU A 58 -4.65 -5.84 -13.75
CA LEU A 58 -4.59 -4.57 -13.04
C LEU A 58 -4.80 -3.40 -14.01
N CYS A 59 -5.89 -2.65 -13.83
CA CYS A 59 -6.20 -1.46 -14.61
C CYS A 59 -6.02 -0.21 -13.76
N LEU A 60 -5.06 0.66 -14.11
CA LEU A 60 -4.76 1.90 -13.39
C LEU A 60 -4.96 3.12 -14.29
N ALA A 61 -5.54 4.17 -13.73
CA ALA A 61 -5.60 5.47 -14.38
C ALA A 61 -4.23 6.16 -14.35
N GLY A 62 -3.91 6.94 -15.38
CA GLY A 62 -2.62 7.65 -15.49
C GLY A 62 -2.31 8.58 -14.30
N SER A 63 -3.34 9.17 -13.68
CA SER A 63 -3.20 10.08 -12.53
C SER A 63 -2.57 9.42 -11.29
N ILE A 64 -2.74 8.11 -11.11
CA ILE A 64 -2.22 7.36 -9.96
C ILE A 64 -0.69 7.24 -10.03
N PHE A 65 -0.10 7.14 -11.22
CA PHE A 65 1.35 7.13 -11.40
C PHE A 65 1.98 8.49 -11.04
N SER A 66 1.34 9.58 -11.45
CA SER A 66 1.77 10.94 -11.09
C SER A 66 1.66 11.20 -9.58
N ALA A 67 0.73 10.54 -8.90
CA ALA A 67 0.57 10.60 -7.45
C ALA A 67 1.63 9.80 -6.67
N GLY A 68 2.57 9.12 -7.36
CA GLY A 68 3.66 8.40 -6.73
C GLY A 68 3.31 6.97 -6.30
N LEU A 69 2.17 6.43 -6.76
CA LEU A 69 1.75 5.04 -6.52
C LEU A 69 2.32 4.08 -7.59
N LYS A 70 3.55 4.36 -8.05
CA LYS A 70 4.30 3.55 -9.01
C LYS A 70 5.31 2.63 -8.33
#